data_AF-A0AAP4DIC9-F1
#
_entry.id   AF-A0AAP4DIC9-F1
#
_cell.length_a   1.000
_cell.length_b   1.000
_cell.length_c   1.000
_cell.angle_alpha   90.00
_cell.angle_beta   90.00
_cell.angle_gamma   90.00
#
_symmetry.space_group_name_H-M   'P 1'
#
loop_
_entity.id
_entity.type
_entity.pdbx_description
1 polymer ?
#
loop_
_entity_poly.entity_id
_entity_poly.type
_entity_poly.pdbx_seq_one_letter_code
_entity_poly.pdbx_strand_id
1 'polypeptide(L)' 'MQPIIIRFSSNPADQRCLGKAGGSISFTACGLPVFRFDNRLQYERYISLKKNGDVQYES' A
#
# COMPACT_ATOMS: atom_id res chain seq x y z
N MET A 1 13.26 13.02 3.51
CA MET A 1 13.10 11.68 2.89
C MET A 1 12.13 11.81 1.72
N GLN A 2 12.37 11.12 0.61
CA GLN A 2 11.46 11.17 -0.54
C GLN A 2 10.33 10.15 -0.38
N PRO A 3 9.09 10.52 -0.75
CA PRO A 3 7.97 9.59 -0.68
C PRO A 3 8.15 8.47 -1.72
N ILE A 4 7.70 7.27 -1.36
CA ILE A 4 7.62 6.13 -2.28
C ILE A 4 6.20 6.09 -2.82
N ILE A 5 6.07 6.05 -4.14
CA ILE A 5 4.79 6.04 -4.83
C ILE A 5 4.72 4.78 -5.69
N ILE A 6 3.67 3.99 -5.51
CA ILE A 6 3.40 2.79 -6.33
C ILE A 6 2.01 2.87 -6.94
N ARG A 7 1.76 2.02 -7.94
CA ARG A 7 0.44 1.92 -8.56
C ARG A 7 -0.63 1.60 -7.52
N PHE A 8 -1.76 2.26 -7.64
CA PHE A 8 -2.95 1.92 -6.86
C PHE A 8 -3.38 0.48 -7.12
N SER A 9 -3.84 -0.19 -6.07
CA SER A 9 -4.48 -1.51 -6.15
C SER A 9 -5.94 -1.40 -5.72
N SER A 10 -6.85 -1.90 -6.56
CA SER A 10 -8.27 -2.01 -6.23
C SER A 10 -8.58 -3.21 -5.33
N ASN A 11 -7.60 -4.08 -5.04
CA ASN A 11 -7.79 -5.22 -4.15
C ASN A 11 -8.02 -4.74 -2.70
N PRO A 12 -9.15 -5.09 -2.05
CA PRO A 12 -9.42 -4.69 -0.67
C PRO A 12 -8.35 -5.15 0.34
N ALA A 13 -7.70 -6.29 0.12
CA ALA A 13 -6.62 -6.77 0.97
C ALA A 13 -5.39 -5.83 0.88
N ASP A 14 -5.05 -5.36 -0.31
CA ASP A 14 -3.96 -4.41 -0.52
C ASP A 14 -4.25 -3.06 0.12
N GLN A 15 -5.50 -2.58 0.02
CA GLN A 15 -5.93 -1.33 0.66
C GLN A 15 -5.92 -1.44 2.20
N ARG A 16 -6.32 -2.60 2.76
CA ARG A 16 -6.16 -2.87 4.20
C ARG A 16 -4.70 -2.88 4.62
N CYS A 17 -3.82 -3.50 3.82
CA CYS A 17 -2.38 -3.51 4.09
C CYS A 17 -1.78 -2.10 4.03
N LEU A 18 -2.21 -1.26 3.08
CA LEU A 18 -1.82 0.15 2.99
C LEU A 18 -2.12 0.90 4.28
N GLY A 19 -3.37 0.81 4.76
CA GLY A 19 -3.80 1.47 6.00
C GLY A 19 -3.01 1.00 7.23
N LYS A 20 -2.82 -0.32 7.38
CA LYS A 20 -2.02 -0.90 8.47
C LYS A 20 -0.54 -0.51 8.41
N ALA A 21 -0.01 -0.25 7.23
CA ALA A 21 1.36 0.19 7.01
C ALA A 21 1.56 1.69 7.28
N GLY A 22 0.48 2.45 7.47
CA GLY A 22 0.53 3.91 7.59
C GLY A 22 0.72 4.63 6.26
N GLY A 23 0.50 3.94 5.13
CA GLY A 23 0.45 4.59 3.82
C GLY A 23 -0.90 5.26 3.57
N SER A 24 -0.96 6.05 2.50
CA SER A 24 -2.16 6.79 2.11
C SER A 24 -2.47 6.60 0.62
N ILE A 25 -3.72 6.84 0.24
CA ILE A 25 -4.08 7.02 -1.17
C ILE A 25 -3.84 8.50 -1.50
N SER A 26 -3.12 8.75 -2.58
CA SER A 26 -2.90 10.08 -3.16
C SER A 26 -3.27 10.05 -4.64
N PHE A 27 -3.20 11.21 -5.30
CA PHE A 27 -3.54 11.34 -6.71
C PHE A 27 -2.39 11.99 -7.47
N THR A 28 -2.14 11.53 -8.69
CA THR A 28 -1.23 12.21 -9.62
C THR A 28 -1.85 13.52 -10.11
N ALA A 29 -1.07 14.34 -10.81
CA ALA A 29 -1.57 15.57 -11.43
C ALA A 29 -2.73 15.33 -12.42
N CYS A 30 -2.81 14.12 -13.02
CA CYS A 30 -3.89 13.72 -13.91
C CYS A 30 -5.10 13.10 -13.16
N GLY A 31 -5.11 13.12 -11.82
CA GLY A 31 -6.19 12.56 -11.02
C GLY A 31 -6.18 11.04 -10.89
N LEU A 32 -5.09 10.36 -11.27
CA LEU A 32 -4.99 8.91 -11.12
C LEU A 32 -4.60 8.54 -9.69
N PRO A 33 -5.33 7.60 -9.03
CA PRO A 33 -4.99 7.20 -7.68
C PRO A 33 -3.66 6.45 -7.64
N VAL A 34 -2.91 6.65 -6.55
CA VAL A 34 -1.66 5.97 -6.25
C VAL A 34 -1.58 5.66 -4.76
N PHE A 35 -0.80 4.64 -4.40
CA PHE A 35 -0.41 4.42 -3.01
C PHE A 35 0.84 5.24 -2.72
N ARG A 36 0.83 5.98 -1.61
CA ARG A 36 1.92 6.85 -1.17
C ARG A 36 2.40 6.45 0.22
N PHE A 37 3.71 6.36 0.36
CA PHE A 37 4.41 6.12 1.63
C PHE A 37 5.38 7.28 1.88
N ASP A 38 5.34 7.88 3.06
CA ASP A 38 6.21 9.02 3.42
C ASP A 38 7.67 8.61 3.65
N ASN A 39 7.89 7.33 3.99
CA ASN A 39 9.20 6.80 4.27
C ASN A 39 9.30 5.32 3.93
N ARG A 40 10.55 4.83 3.90
CA ARG A 40 10.88 3.45 3.58
C ARG A 40 10.28 2.42 4.56
N LEU A 41 10.18 2.77 5.85
CA LEU A 41 9.62 1.89 6.88
C LEU A 41 8.15 1.55 6.61
N GLN A 42 7.34 2.52 6.19
CA GLN A 42 5.95 2.28 5.80
C GLN A 42 5.86 1.34 4.59
N TYR A 43 6.67 1.56 3.56
CA TYR A 43 6.67 0.70 2.36
C TYR A 43 7.08 -0.74 2.69
N GLU A 44 8.14 -0.93 3.47
CA GLU A 44 8.60 -2.26 3.88
C GLU A 44 7.54 -2.98 4.73
N ARG A 45 6.85 -2.25 5.62
CA ARG A 45 5.72 -2.80 6.39
C ARG A 45 4.58 -3.24 5.48
N TYR A 46 4.24 -2.47 4.44
CA TYR A 46 3.24 -2.85 3.45
C TYR A 46 3.59 -4.15 2.72
N ILE A 47 4.84 -4.30 2.26
CA ILE A 47 5.30 -5.52 1.58
C ILE A 47 5.25 -6.73 2.51
N SER A 48 5.67 -6.58 3.77
CA SER A 48 5.60 -7.65 4.77
C SER A 48 4.15 -8.07 5.06
N LEU A 49 3.24 -7.11 5.19
CA LEU A 49 1.81 -7.38 5.40
C LEU A 49 1.19 -8.11 4.19
N LYS A 50 1.55 -7.73 2.96
CA LYS A 50 1.09 -8.41 1.75
C LYS A 50 1.57 -9.86 1.68
N LYS A 51 2.86 -10.10 1.91
CA LYS A 51 3.44 -11.46 1.91
C LYS A 51 2.78 -12.37 2.94
N ASN A 52 2.45 -11.83 4.12
CA ASN A 52 1.78 -12.58 5.18
C ASN A 52 0.26 -12.73 4.94
N GLY A 53 -0.34 -11.85 4.12
CA GLY A 53 -1.76 -11.88 3.76
C GLY A 53 -2.08 -12.85 2.61
N ASP A 54 -1.12 -13.17 1.74
CA ASP A 54 -1.23 -14.22 0.71
C ASP A 54 -1.34 -15.65 1.31
N VAL A 55 -1.14 -15.82 2.63
CA VAL A 55 -1.11 -17.14 3.27
C VAL A 55 -2.48 -17.65 3.75
N GLN A 56 -3.55 -16.85 3.83
CA GLN A 56 -4.87 -17.40 4.18
C GLN A 56 -6.06 -16.64 3.60
N TYR A 57 -6.74 -17.28 2.65
CA TYR A 57 -8.21 -17.38 2.62
C TYR A 57 -8.57 -18.79 2.09
N GLU A 58 -8.44 -19.82 2.95
CA GLU A 58 -9.25 -21.03 2.82
C GLU A 58 -10.43 -20.93 3.78
N SER A 59 -11.63 -20.74 3.23
CA SER A 59 -12.96 -21.23 3.66
C SER A 59 -14.04 -20.33 3.09
#